data_AF-A0A1F9V7E5-F1
#
_entry.id   AF-A0A1F9V7E5-F1
#
_cell.length_a   1.000
_cell.length_b   1.000
_cell.length_c   1.000
_cell.angle_alpha   90.00
_cell.angle_beta   90.00
_cell.angle_gamma   90.00
#
_symmetry.space_group_name_H-M   'P 1'
#
loop_
_entity.id
_entity.type
_entity.pdbx_description
1 polymer ?
#
loop_
_entity_poly.entity_id
_entity_poly.type
_entity_poly.pdbx_seq_one_letter_code
_entity_poly.pdbx_strand_id
1 'polypeptide(L)'
;MITCENIQEIRQVNLFTSLTRIFHFLIYISVVKFIFIFGALCSGIGAQVRVGLAVEGAQFLKLKTSARLESLAGAGTAQGQELSNLSINPATSSQLKSKELFFSQGFLFENVKFSFLSYCHPTKWGNANMDTFFLKYGEFDSTNEDREKIGTQSPKDFFIGFGWSANGKKFHLEELDLGFSLKTIHSDLGIKSANAFSLSLGAIYKTAFEGLNLGFAMNHLGSSLKYDREELALPRTLRFGLGFSGWELSSFSAKLNSFVDEVLERDGSAYSLLGIELTLLKLLNFQMGYAGEEGFQNRFRYGFGIGAQDLQLNYAASPLGGLGTKHLISLKLRFSSKLWNLKTLLSRKIEKSVLQKADGDEQNSYALTQKRELRDLSFHAFKSDTADPTQANFALRNEFATLQERAVNKLESTDSLLQEVKKPIKDDKTEIKSSSLSKGLPDLGAEYDRALKFMSQRNLNEAIKLLRNIHVQNKTYEKVSKKLVACLEARVVHYYANRQYEEAMKDILEGLKIDPFNERLKAFYGNTEEMLKTAEFSPKGIGTK
;
A
#
# COMPACT_ATOMS: atom_id res chain seq x y z
N MET A 1 8.40 -47.77 -0.08
CA MET A 1 8.26 -48.19 -1.50
C MET A 1 7.37 -47.18 -2.19
N ILE A 2 7.94 -46.28 -2.99
CA ILE A 2 7.16 -45.49 -3.94
C ILE A 2 6.88 -46.44 -5.10
N THR A 3 5.63 -46.88 -5.25
CA THR A 3 5.22 -47.80 -6.31
C THR A 3 5.49 -47.21 -7.69
N CYS A 4 5.83 -48.03 -8.68
CA CYS A 4 6.15 -47.60 -10.05
C CYS A 4 5.02 -46.79 -10.72
N GLU A 5 3.77 -46.98 -10.31
CA GLU A 5 2.60 -46.21 -10.77
C GLU A 5 2.71 -44.72 -10.39
N ASN A 6 3.14 -44.40 -9.17
CA ASN A 6 3.34 -43.01 -8.72
C ASN A 6 4.42 -42.28 -9.54
N ILE A 7 5.43 -43.01 -10.06
CA ILE A 7 6.50 -42.42 -10.87
C ILE A 7 6.00 -42.09 -12.28
N GLN A 8 5.11 -42.91 -12.85
CA GLN A 8 4.51 -42.63 -14.16
C GLN A 8 3.52 -41.47 -14.12
N GLU A 9 2.69 -41.37 -13.07
CA GLU A 9 1.80 -40.20 -12.89
C GLU A 9 2.59 -38.90 -12.69
N ILE A 10 3.64 -38.91 -11.85
CA ILE A 10 4.50 -37.73 -11.66
C ILE A 10 5.20 -37.34 -12.97
N ARG A 11 5.63 -38.31 -13.79
CA ARG A 11 6.22 -38.04 -15.12
C ARG A 11 5.19 -37.47 -16.09
N GLN A 12 3.97 -37.99 -16.13
CA GLN A 12 2.93 -37.46 -17.02
C GLN A 12 2.50 -36.05 -16.62
N VAL A 13 2.34 -35.77 -15.32
CA VAL A 13 2.02 -34.41 -14.82
C VAL A 13 3.14 -33.42 -15.15
N ASN A 14 4.41 -33.82 -14.99
CA ASN A 14 5.56 -33.00 -15.37
C ASN A 14 5.67 -32.80 -16.89
N LEU A 15 5.35 -33.81 -17.69
CA LEU A 15 5.35 -33.70 -19.16
C LEU A 15 4.23 -32.76 -19.63
N PHE A 16 3.04 -32.89 -19.06
CA PHE A 16 1.88 -32.07 -19.39
C PHE A 16 2.09 -30.61 -19.02
N THR A 17 2.62 -30.33 -17.82
CA THR A 17 2.99 -28.97 -17.40
C THR A 17 4.14 -28.39 -18.22
N SER A 18 5.12 -29.20 -18.63
CA SER A 18 6.19 -28.78 -19.54
C SER A 18 5.64 -28.43 -20.93
N LEU A 19 4.73 -29.26 -21.48
CA LEU A 19 4.04 -29.02 -22.76
C LEU A 19 3.19 -27.76 -22.72
N THR A 20 2.45 -27.51 -21.63
CA THR A 20 1.69 -26.26 -21.49
C THR A 20 2.62 -25.05 -21.44
N ARG A 21 3.76 -25.13 -20.73
CA ARG A 21 4.75 -24.03 -20.70
C ARG A 21 5.36 -23.76 -22.08
N ILE A 22 5.68 -24.81 -22.83
CA ILE A 22 6.18 -24.71 -24.21
C ILE A 22 5.10 -24.07 -25.10
N PHE A 23 3.84 -24.48 -24.95
CA PHE A 23 2.73 -23.91 -25.71
C PHE A 23 2.51 -22.41 -25.41
N HIS A 24 2.52 -22.00 -24.13
CA HIS A 24 2.45 -20.59 -23.75
C HIS A 24 3.66 -19.80 -24.24
N PHE A 25 4.85 -20.39 -24.22
CA PHE A 25 6.06 -19.78 -24.77
C PHE A 25 6.00 -19.62 -26.30
N LEU A 26 5.46 -20.60 -27.03
CA LEU A 26 5.25 -20.53 -28.47
C LEU A 26 4.19 -19.48 -28.86
N ILE A 27 3.10 -19.39 -28.09
CA ILE A 27 2.12 -18.31 -28.22
C ILE A 27 2.79 -16.97 -27.95
N TYR A 28 3.59 -16.86 -26.89
CA TYR A 28 4.33 -15.64 -26.57
C TYR A 28 5.23 -15.23 -27.73
N ILE A 29 6.05 -16.16 -28.27
CA ILE A 29 6.89 -15.90 -29.43
C ILE A 29 6.06 -15.45 -30.63
N SER A 30 4.90 -16.07 -30.86
CA SER A 30 4.04 -15.73 -32.00
C SER A 30 3.42 -14.33 -31.86
N VAL A 31 2.94 -13.98 -30.67
CA VAL A 31 2.42 -12.65 -30.34
C VAL A 31 3.52 -11.60 -30.43
N VAL A 32 4.70 -11.87 -29.87
CA VAL A 32 5.85 -10.97 -29.97
C VAL A 32 6.28 -10.79 -31.42
N LYS A 33 6.41 -11.88 -32.19
CA LYS A 33 6.71 -11.78 -33.62
C LYS A 33 5.68 -10.94 -34.36
N PHE A 34 4.39 -11.15 -34.10
CA PHE A 34 3.32 -10.35 -34.69
C PHE A 34 3.45 -8.87 -34.31
N ILE A 35 3.70 -8.57 -33.03
CA ILE A 35 3.91 -7.21 -32.53
C ILE A 35 5.11 -6.52 -33.21
N PHE A 36 6.24 -7.22 -33.34
CA PHE A 36 7.43 -6.69 -34.01
C PHE A 36 7.24 -6.54 -35.52
N ILE A 37 6.55 -7.49 -36.18
CA ILE A 37 6.20 -7.42 -37.60
C ILE A 37 5.24 -6.25 -37.84
N PHE A 38 4.22 -6.09 -36.99
CA PHE A 38 3.27 -4.99 -37.05
C PHE A 38 3.98 -3.64 -36.88
N GLY A 39 4.85 -3.50 -35.87
CA GLY A 39 5.67 -2.31 -35.69
C GLY A 39 6.55 -2.02 -36.92
N ALA A 40 7.19 -3.04 -37.50
CA ALA A 40 8.00 -2.88 -38.71
C ALA A 40 7.17 -2.48 -39.96
N LEU A 41 5.97 -3.03 -40.12
CA LEU A 41 5.02 -2.67 -41.18
C LEU A 41 4.52 -1.23 -41.02
N CYS A 42 4.18 -0.81 -39.80
CA CYS A 42 3.80 0.57 -39.50
C CYS A 42 4.96 1.56 -39.72
N SER A 43 6.19 1.20 -39.33
CA SER A 43 7.40 1.98 -39.63
C SER A 43 7.60 2.20 -41.14
N GLY A 44 7.29 1.20 -41.97
CA GLY A 44 7.39 1.29 -43.43
C GLY A 44 6.38 2.26 -44.07
N ILE A 45 5.24 2.49 -43.41
CA ILE A 45 4.20 3.43 -43.84
C ILE A 45 4.49 4.85 -43.33
N GLY A 46 5.05 4.98 -42.12
CA GLY A 46 5.41 6.27 -41.50
C GLY A 46 6.62 6.98 -42.14
N ALA A 47 7.45 6.26 -42.88
CA ALA A 47 8.65 6.82 -43.52
C ALA A 47 8.38 7.84 -44.65
N GLN A 48 7.13 8.06 -45.06
CA GLN A 48 6.79 8.90 -46.23
C GLN A 48 6.01 10.19 -45.93
N VAL A 49 5.73 10.53 -44.67
CA VAL A 49 4.98 11.76 -44.34
C VAL A 49 5.83 12.66 -43.45
N ARG A 50 6.78 13.38 -44.06
CA ARG A 50 7.36 14.60 -43.47
C ARG A 50 6.61 15.79 -44.06
N VAL A 51 5.49 16.18 -43.48
CA VAL A 51 4.85 17.45 -43.81
C VAL A 51 5.63 18.53 -43.07
N GLY A 52 6.29 19.42 -43.79
CA GLY A 52 7.21 20.38 -43.18
C GLY A 52 6.56 21.39 -42.21
N LEU A 53 7.42 21.94 -41.34
CA LEU A 53 7.37 23.31 -40.79
C LEU A 53 6.41 23.59 -39.61
N ALA A 54 6.15 22.65 -38.70
CA ALA A 54 5.64 23.05 -37.38
C ALA A 54 6.80 23.54 -36.50
N VAL A 55 6.87 24.86 -36.25
CA VAL A 55 7.79 25.41 -35.25
C VAL A 55 7.18 25.17 -33.86
N GLU A 56 7.82 24.30 -33.09
CA GLU A 56 7.36 23.85 -31.78
C GLU A 56 8.29 24.36 -30.67
N GLY A 57 7.69 24.88 -29.61
CA GLY A 57 8.39 25.26 -28.37
C GLY A 57 8.42 24.11 -27.37
N ALA A 58 9.05 24.33 -26.21
CA ALA A 58 9.03 23.38 -25.09
C ALA A 58 9.44 21.92 -25.44
N GLN A 59 10.45 21.74 -26.31
CA GLN A 59 10.92 20.41 -26.74
C GLN A 59 11.32 19.49 -25.58
N PHE A 60 11.66 20.07 -24.43
CA PHE A 60 11.92 19.32 -23.20
C PHE A 60 10.76 18.43 -22.75
N LEU A 61 9.52 18.71 -23.16
CA LEU A 61 8.34 17.88 -22.91
C LEU A 61 8.37 16.52 -23.61
N LYS A 62 9.22 16.34 -24.64
CA LYS A 62 9.46 15.06 -25.32
C LYS A 62 10.54 14.22 -24.61
N LEU A 63 11.29 14.79 -23.65
CA LEU A 63 12.34 14.06 -22.96
C LEU A 63 11.75 12.92 -22.12
N LYS A 64 12.25 11.70 -22.35
CA LYS A 64 11.92 10.53 -21.56
C LYS A 64 12.38 10.75 -20.11
N THR A 65 11.44 10.67 -19.17
CA THR A 65 11.63 11.12 -17.77
C THR A 65 12.10 10.03 -16.82
N SER A 66 12.26 8.79 -17.25
CA SER A 66 12.74 7.69 -16.40
C SER A 66 13.78 6.84 -17.12
N ALA A 67 14.73 6.29 -16.35
CA ALA A 67 15.76 5.42 -16.93
C ALA A 67 15.13 4.19 -17.57
N ARG A 68 14.10 3.60 -16.94
CA ARG A 68 13.33 2.50 -17.51
C ARG A 68 12.66 2.87 -18.84
N LEU A 69 12.02 4.03 -18.93
CA LEU A 69 11.36 4.45 -20.17
C LEU A 69 12.39 4.76 -21.27
N GLU A 70 13.48 5.41 -20.91
CA GLU A 70 14.59 5.72 -21.82
C GLU A 70 15.21 4.44 -22.40
N SER A 71 15.48 3.43 -21.56
CA SER A 71 16.05 2.15 -22.01
C SER A 71 15.10 1.33 -22.86
N LEU A 72 13.78 1.52 -22.71
CA LEU A 72 12.74 0.97 -23.60
C LEU A 72 12.50 1.86 -24.83
N ALA A 73 13.39 2.80 -25.13
CA ALA A 73 13.28 3.78 -26.22
C ALA A 73 12.06 4.71 -26.15
N GLY A 74 11.30 4.70 -25.05
CA GLY A 74 10.04 5.40 -24.91
C GLY A 74 8.80 4.49 -25.10
N ALA A 75 8.97 3.21 -25.42
CA ALA A 75 7.86 2.28 -25.54
C ALA A 75 7.26 1.96 -24.15
N GLY A 76 5.93 1.93 -24.05
CA GLY A 76 5.25 1.69 -22.78
C GLY A 76 3.93 2.44 -22.59
N THR A 77 3.30 2.97 -23.65
CA THR A 77 1.98 3.63 -23.55
C THR A 77 0.94 2.70 -22.95
N ALA A 78 1.00 1.40 -23.25
CA ALA A 78 0.06 0.39 -22.76
C ALA A 78 0.41 -0.19 -21.38
N GLN A 79 1.49 0.27 -20.74
CA GLN A 79 1.96 -0.29 -19.47
C GLN A 79 1.22 0.33 -18.28
N GLY A 80 0.32 -0.44 -17.67
CA GLY A 80 -0.29 -0.07 -16.39
C GLY A 80 0.64 -0.29 -15.17
N GLN A 81 0.26 0.28 -14.04
CA GLN A 81 0.92 0.18 -12.73
C GLN A 81 2.36 0.71 -12.69
N GLU A 82 2.64 1.77 -13.46
CA GLU A 82 3.98 2.35 -13.54
C GLU A 82 3.92 3.89 -13.50
N LEU A 83 4.31 4.47 -12.37
CA LEU A 83 4.34 5.93 -12.20
C LEU A 83 5.38 6.60 -13.11
N SER A 84 6.48 5.90 -13.39
CA SER A 84 7.57 6.44 -14.21
C SER A 84 7.19 6.68 -15.69
N ASN A 85 6.02 6.20 -16.12
CA ASN A 85 5.44 6.43 -17.44
C ASN A 85 4.38 7.56 -17.48
N LEU A 86 4.15 8.28 -16.37
CA LEU A 86 3.14 9.34 -16.29
C LEU A 86 3.34 10.43 -17.36
N SER A 87 4.60 10.68 -17.77
CA SER A 87 4.95 11.66 -18.81
C SER A 87 4.48 11.30 -20.21
N ILE A 88 4.25 10.00 -20.49
CA ILE A 88 3.83 9.52 -21.81
C ILE A 88 2.37 9.06 -21.87
N ASN A 89 1.80 8.64 -20.73
CA ASN A 89 0.39 8.29 -20.63
C ASN A 89 -0.09 8.48 -19.17
N PRO A 90 -1.00 9.43 -18.89
CA PRO A 90 -1.49 9.67 -17.53
C PRO A 90 -2.31 8.51 -16.94
N ALA A 91 -2.82 7.57 -17.75
CA ALA A 91 -3.57 6.40 -17.27
C ALA A 91 -2.71 5.31 -16.62
N THR A 92 -1.37 5.38 -16.74
CA THR A 92 -0.46 4.32 -16.27
C THR A 92 -0.50 4.14 -14.75
N SER A 93 -0.82 5.20 -14.01
CA SER A 93 -0.91 5.18 -12.56
C SER A 93 -2.25 4.67 -12.02
N SER A 94 -3.28 4.48 -12.85
CA SER A 94 -4.68 4.17 -12.48
C SER A 94 -4.85 2.98 -11.53
N GLN A 95 -3.95 2.01 -11.61
CA GLN A 95 -3.98 0.76 -10.86
C GLN A 95 -2.97 0.70 -9.71
N LEU A 96 -2.21 1.77 -9.45
CA LEU A 96 -1.29 1.81 -8.31
C LEU A 96 -2.09 1.71 -7.00
N LYS A 97 -1.73 0.74 -6.15
CA LYS A 97 -2.44 0.45 -4.87
C LYS A 97 -1.77 1.06 -3.65
N SER A 98 -0.59 1.63 -3.83
CA SER A 98 0.24 2.19 -2.77
C SER A 98 0.72 3.56 -3.20
N LYS A 99 1.02 4.42 -2.22
CA LYS A 99 1.66 5.70 -2.51
C LYS A 99 3.01 5.40 -3.16
N GLU A 100 3.39 6.19 -4.14
CA GLU A 100 4.63 5.99 -4.88
C GLU A 100 5.26 7.35 -5.15
N LEU A 101 6.55 7.47 -4.87
CA LEU A 101 7.39 8.60 -5.20
C LEU A 101 8.43 8.13 -6.22
N PHE A 102 8.62 8.91 -7.27
CA PHE A 102 9.57 8.61 -8.32
C PHE A 102 10.42 9.84 -8.62
N PHE A 103 11.73 9.68 -8.65
CA PHE A 103 12.69 10.72 -8.97
C PHE A 103 13.62 10.25 -10.09
N SER A 104 14.05 11.16 -10.96
CA SER A 104 15.12 10.89 -11.92
C SER A 104 15.99 12.12 -12.17
N GLN A 105 17.23 11.84 -12.57
CA GLN A 105 18.22 12.83 -12.96
C GLN A 105 18.83 12.40 -14.30
N GLY A 106 18.61 13.24 -15.32
CA GLY A 106 19.20 13.07 -16.65
C GLY A 106 20.39 13.98 -16.86
N PHE A 107 21.43 13.43 -17.47
CA PHE A 107 22.62 14.12 -17.95
C PHE A 107 22.66 13.91 -19.46
N LEU A 108 22.55 14.99 -20.21
CA LEU A 108 22.62 14.98 -21.67
C LEU A 108 24.06 15.34 -22.07
N PHE A 109 24.22 16.01 -23.20
CA PHE A 109 25.49 16.51 -23.68
C PHE A 109 25.91 17.79 -22.96
N GLU A 110 27.22 18.04 -22.96
CA GLU A 110 27.85 19.19 -22.30
C GLU A 110 27.44 19.31 -20.82
N ASN A 111 26.65 20.31 -20.47
CA ASN A 111 26.17 20.59 -19.12
C ASN A 111 24.64 20.58 -19.02
N VAL A 112 23.95 20.12 -20.07
CA VAL A 112 22.49 20.06 -20.09
C VAL A 112 22.02 18.92 -19.20
N LYS A 113 21.20 19.25 -18.21
CA LYS A 113 20.69 18.27 -17.24
C LYS A 113 19.26 18.55 -16.86
N PHE A 114 18.50 17.50 -16.59
CA PHE A 114 17.14 17.64 -16.08
C PHE A 114 16.90 16.80 -14.84
N SER A 115 15.94 17.23 -14.04
CA SER A 115 15.40 16.48 -12.91
C SER A 115 13.91 16.29 -13.10
N PHE A 116 13.40 15.12 -12.79
CA PHE A 116 11.97 14.83 -12.78
C PHE A 116 11.58 14.22 -11.43
N LEU A 117 10.47 14.69 -10.88
CA LEU A 117 9.88 14.17 -9.66
C LEU A 117 8.40 13.94 -9.89
N SER A 118 7.88 12.78 -9.48
CA SER A 118 6.46 12.50 -9.53
C SER A 118 6.02 11.73 -8.30
N TYR A 119 4.76 11.95 -7.91
CA TYR A 119 4.13 11.34 -6.77
C TYR A 119 2.72 10.89 -7.13
N CYS A 120 2.35 9.70 -6.71
CA CYS A 120 1.01 9.14 -6.84
C CYS A 120 0.42 8.85 -5.46
N HIS A 121 -0.80 9.32 -5.25
CA HIS A 121 -1.60 9.05 -4.07
C HIS A 121 -2.88 8.29 -4.46
N PRO A 122 -2.98 7.00 -4.11
CA PRO A 122 -4.22 6.26 -4.32
C PRO A 122 -5.35 6.76 -3.43
N THR A 123 -6.51 7.02 -4.01
CA THR A 123 -7.73 7.45 -3.30
C THR A 123 -8.87 6.48 -3.59
N LYS A 124 -10.01 6.67 -2.90
CA LYS A 124 -11.21 5.85 -3.16
C LYS A 124 -11.75 6.01 -4.57
N TRP A 125 -11.54 7.15 -5.24
CA TRP A 125 -12.13 7.45 -6.54
C TRP A 125 -11.18 7.21 -7.72
N GLY A 126 -9.91 6.91 -7.45
CA GLY A 126 -8.84 6.88 -8.43
C GLY A 126 -7.55 7.37 -7.80
N ASN A 127 -6.53 7.61 -8.59
CA ASN A 127 -5.20 7.99 -8.14
C ASN A 127 -4.94 9.43 -8.52
N ALA A 128 -4.67 10.26 -7.52
CA ALA A 128 -4.23 11.64 -7.73
C ALA A 128 -2.71 11.64 -7.93
N ASN A 129 -2.23 12.37 -8.92
CA ASN A 129 -0.84 12.41 -9.31
C ASN A 129 -0.35 13.87 -9.33
N MET A 130 0.93 14.06 -9.01
CA MET A 130 1.64 15.32 -9.19
C MET A 130 2.99 15.02 -9.81
N ASP A 131 3.42 15.83 -10.77
CA ASP A 131 4.72 15.70 -11.40
C ASP A 131 5.37 17.05 -11.68
N THR A 132 6.69 17.09 -11.66
CA THR A 132 7.46 18.30 -11.99
C THR A 132 8.74 17.91 -12.71
N PHE A 133 9.15 18.78 -13.62
CA PHE A 133 10.34 18.61 -14.44
C PHE A 133 11.07 19.94 -14.48
N PHE A 134 12.40 19.88 -14.34
CA PHE A 134 13.28 21.04 -14.42
C PHE A 134 14.42 20.72 -15.37
N LEU A 135 14.59 21.52 -16.42
CA LEU A 135 15.71 21.46 -17.36
C LEU A 135 16.61 22.67 -17.15
N LYS A 136 17.91 22.42 -17.06
CA LYS A 136 18.95 23.44 -17.04
C LYS A 136 19.86 23.23 -18.26
N TYR A 137 20.05 24.28 -19.03
CA TYR A 137 20.88 24.24 -20.23
C TYR A 137 22.37 24.52 -19.95
N GLY A 138 22.69 24.98 -18.74
CA GLY A 138 24.04 25.41 -18.37
C GLY A 138 24.14 26.94 -18.33
N GLU A 139 25.37 27.43 -18.44
CA GLU A 139 25.67 28.85 -18.54
C GLU A 139 26.28 29.13 -19.91
N PHE A 140 25.83 30.19 -20.56
CA PHE A 140 26.31 30.63 -21.87
C PHE A 140 26.81 32.06 -21.76
N ASP A 141 27.89 32.35 -22.47
CA ASP A 141 28.37 33.72 -22.61
C ASP A 141 27.45 34.49 -23.56
N SER A 142 26.93 35.62 -23.08
CA SER A 142 26.20 36.55 -23.93
C SER A 142 27.21 37.45 -24.63
N THR A 143 27.13 37.55 -25.96
CA THR A 143 28.02 38.41 -26.76
C THR A 143 27.26 39.52 -27.48
N ASN A 144 27.90 40.67 -27.69
CA ASN A 144 27.41 41.70 -28.62
C ASN A 144 27.72 41.31 -30.09
N GLU A 145 27.37 42.18 -31.03
CA GLU A 145 27.62 41.99 -32.47
C GLU A 145 29.13 41.86 -32.80
N ASP A 146 29.98 42.50 -32.00
CA ASP A 146 31.44 42.46 -32.10
C ASP A 146 32.06 41.20 -31.44
N ARG A 147 31.23 40.27 -30.95
CA ARG A 147 31.61 39.03 -30.23
C ARG A 147 32.27 39.27 -28.87
N GLU A 148 32.16 40.47 -28.31
CA GLU A 148 32.63 40.75 -26.97
C GLU A 148 31.63 40.23 -25.95
N LYS A 149 32.14 39.59 -24.89
CA LYS A 149 31.31 39.09 -23.80
C LYS A 149 30.72 40.27 -23.02
N ILE A 150 29.39 40.34 -22.99
CA ILE A 150 28.62 41.35 -22.25
C ILE A 150 27.93 40.79 -21.01
N GLY A 151 27.93 39.47 -20.82
CA GLY A 151 27.36 38.83 -19.63
C GLY A 151 27.32 37.30 -19.73
N THR A 152 26.60 36.69 -18.79
CA THR A 152 26.34 35.24 -18.76
C THR A 152 24.84 35.00 -18.62
N GLN A 153 24.30 34.07 -19.40
CA GLN A 153 22.89 33.66 -19.39
C GLN A 153 22.78 32.22 -18.91
N SER A 154 21.72 31.91 -18.16
CA SER A 154 21.41 30.53 -17.75
C SER A 154 19.95 30.17 -18.05
N PRO A 155 19.64 29.81 -19.30
CA PRO A 155 18.32 29.36 -19.70
C PRO A 155 17.86 28.15 -18.89
N LYS A 156 16.56 28.08 -18.64
CA LYS A 156 15.92 27.01 -17.87
C LYS A 156 14.47 26.85 -18.26
N ASP A 157 14.01 25.61 -18.26
CA ASP A 157 12.60 25.31 -18.46
C ASP A 157 12.08 24.47 -17.29
N PHE A 158 10.82 24.63 -16.95
CA PHE A 158 10.18 23.74 -16.00
C PHE A 158 8.68 23.56 -16.27
N PHE A 159 8.13 22.48 -15.72
CA PHE A 159 6.69 22.37 -15.54
C PHE A 159 6.33 21.87 -14.15
N ILE A 160 5.10 22.17 -13.74
CA ILE A 160 4.42 21.51 -12.63
C ILE A 160 3.09 20.98 -13.16
N GLY A 161 2.79 19.72 -12.84
CA GLY A 161 1.67 18.97 -13.32
C GLY A 161 0.84 18.37 -12.19
N PHE A 162 -0.47 18.33 -12.41
CA PHE A 162 -1.43 17.60 -11.60
C PHE A 162 -2.21 16.67 -12.51
N GLY A 163 -2.48 15.46 -12.05
CA GLY A 163 -3.22 14.49 -12.84
C GLY A 163 -4.11 13.61 -11.98
N TRP A 164 -5.02 12.95 -12.65
CA TRP A 164 -5.88 11.95 -12.04
C TRP A 164 -6.06 10.79 -12.99
N SER A 165 -6.09 9.58 -12.44
CA SER A 165 -6.31 8.36 -13.20
C SER A 165 -7.18 7.39 -12.43
N ALA A 166 -7.98 6.58 -13.12
CA ALA A 166 -8.82 5.59 -12.47
C ALA A 166 -9.00 4.37 -13.35
N ASN A 167 -9.15 3.22 -12.69
CA ASN A 167 -9.68 2.05 -13.34
C ASN A 167 -11.21 2.20 -13.50
N GLY A 168 -11.71 1.81 -14.67
CA GLY A 168 -13.09 1.98 -15.09
C GLY A 168 -14.11 1.06 -14.42
N LYS A 169 -13.72 0.24 -13.43
CA LYS A 169 -14.66 -0.56 -12.62
C LYS A 169 -15.83 0.26 -12.09
N LYS A 170 -15.59 1.51 -11.70
CA LYS A 170 -16.65 2.41 -11.20
C LYS A 170 -17.63 2.90 -12.26
N PHE A 171 -17.24 2.81 -13.53
CA PHE A 171 -18.02 3.22 -14.70
C PHE A 171 -18.54 2.03 -15.51
N HIS A 172 -18.53 0.82 -14.94
CA HIS A 172 -18.89 -0.43 -15.62
C HIS A 172 -18.00 -0.76 -16.84
N LEU A 173 -16.75 -0.27 -16.85
CA LEU A 173 -15.74 -0.50 -17.87
C LEU A 173 -14.49 -1.08 -17.19
N GLU A 174 -14.55 -2.31 -16.68
CA GLU A 174 -13.49 -2.87 -15.83
C GLU A 174 -12.13 -2.99 -16.55
N GLU A 175 -12.21 -3.17 -17.86
CA GLU A 175 -11.10 -3.34 -18.80
C GLU A 175 -10.42 -2.01 -19.14
N LEU A 176 -11.08 -0.87 -18.92
CA LEU A 176 -10.59 0.43 -19.34
C LEU A 176 -10.03 1.21 -18.15
N ASP A 177 -8.76 1.57 -18.22
CA ASP A 177 -8.16 2.57 -17.35
C ASP A 177 -8.10 3.91 -18.09
N LEU A 178 -8.43 4.99 -17.39
CA LEU A 178 -8.42 6.36 -17.93
C LEU A 178 -7.55 7.26 -17.06
N GLY A 179 -7.01 8.31 -17.65
CA GLY A 179 -6.33 9.37 -16.91
C GLY A 179 -6.19 10.65 -17.70
N PHE A 180 -5.94 11.73 -16.96
CA PHE A 180 -5.59 13.03 -17.53
C PHE A 180 -4.52 13.72 -16.68
N SER A 181 -3.80 14.66 -17.28
CA SER A 181 -2.89 15.56 -16.56
C SER A 181 -3.00 16.98 -17.09
N LEU A 182 -2.98 17.95 -16.20
CA LEU A 182 -2.86 19.37 -16.49
C LEU A 182 -1.47 19.84 -16.05
N LYS A 183 -0.77 20.58 -16.91
CA LYS A 183 0.57 21.11 -16.65
C LYS A 183 0.62 22.61 -16.90
N THR A 184 1.28 23.33 -15.99
CA THR A 184 1.76 24.69 -16.22
C THR A 184 3.22 24.61 -16.61
N ILE A 185 3.58 25.26 -17.72
CA ILE A 185 4.89 25.20 -18.35
C ILE A 185 5.47 26.61 -18.32
N HIS A 186 6.73 26.72 -17.92
CA HIS A 186 7.50 27.94 -17.98
C HIS A 186 8.78 27.67 -18.75
N SER A 187 9.09 28.55 -19.69
CA SER A 187 10.33 28.50 -20.44
C SER A 187 11.03 29.84 -20.38
N ASP A 188 12.31 29.83 -19.98
CA ASP A 188 13.17 30.99 -19.85
C ASP A 188 14.40 30.79 -20.74
N LEU A 189 14.50 31.61 -21.79
CA LEU A 189 15.60 31.62 -22.75
C LEU A 189 16.78 32.48 -22.27
N GLY A 190 16.77 32.96 -21.02
CA GLY A 190 17.75 33.88 -20.43
C GLY A 190 17.41 35.35 -20.67
N ILE A 191 16.96 35.68 -21.89
CA ILE A 191 16.56 37.05 -22.26
C ILE A 191 15.05 37.29 -22.23
N LYS A 192 14.27 36.23 -22.44
CA LYS A 192 12.80 36.27 -22.53
C LYS A 192 12.24 35.00 -21.92
N SER A 193 11.05 35.12 -21.32
CA SER A 193 10.33 33.97 -20.81
C SER A 193 8.89 33.93 -21.30
N ALA A 194 8.33 32.73 -21.32
CA ALA A 194 6.96 32.47 -21.73
C ALA A 194 6.34 31.39 -20.84
N ASN A 195 5.01 31.44 -20.71
CA ASN A 195 4.24 30.43 -20.00
C ASN A 195 3.24 29.76 -20.96
N ALA A 196 2.95 28.49 -20.72
CA ALA A 196 1.92 27.75 -21.44
C ALA A 196 1.20 26.78 -20.51
N PHE A 197 0.00 26.37 -20.92
CA PHE A 197 -0.78 25.32 -20.27
C PHE A 197 -0.90 24.12 -21.19
N SER A 198 -0.88 22.93 -20.60
CA SER A 198 -0.96 21.66 -21.31
C SER A 198 -1.96 20.72 -20.62
N LEU A 199 -2.73 20.02 -21.43
CA LEU A 199 -3.62 18.92 -21.09
C LEU A 199 -3.11 17.67 -21.81
N SER A 200 -3.01 16.58 -21.07
CA SER A 200 -2.81 15.24 -21.64
C SER A 200 -3.94 14.33 -21.23
N LEU A 201 -4.33 13.43 -22.12
CA LEU A 201 -5.34 12.40 -21.92
C LEU A 201 -4.73 11.04 -22.19
N GLY A 202 -5.17 10.04 -21.43
CA GLY A 202 -4.62 8.69 -21.47
C GLY A 202 -5.68 7.63 -21.27
N ALA A 203 -5.50 6.50 -21.96
CA ALA A 203 -6.31 5.32 -21.80
C ALA A 203 -5.43 4.06 -21.89
N ILE A 204 -5.81 3.02 -21.14
CA ILE A 204 -5.24 1.67 -21.26
C ILE A 204 -6.41 0.70 -21.28
N TYR A 205 -6.57 -0.06 -22.36
CA TYR A 205 -7.57 -1.10 -22.51
C TYR A 205 -6.92 -2.47 -22.29
N LYS A 206 -7.43 -3.21 -21.30
CA LYS A 206 -7.03 -4.59 -21.00
C LYS A 206 -7.83 -5.51 -21.90
N THR A 207 -7.14 -6.20 -22.79
CA THR A 207 -7.82 -7.09 -23.71
C THR A 207 -8.28 -8.36 -23.00
N ALA A 208 -9.12 -9.15 -23.66
CA ALA A 208 -9.47 -10.49 -23.19
C ALA A 208 -8.26 -11.46 -23.18
N PHE A 209 -7.19 -11.12 -23.89
CA PHE A 209 -5.96 -11.91 -23.90
C PHE A 209 -5.08 -11.51 -22.72
N GLU A 210 -4.86 -12.46 -21.80
CA GLU A 210 -4.15 -12.19 -20.55
C GLU A 210 -2.75 -11.61 -20.81
N GLY A 211 -2.44 -10.52 -20.10
CA GLY A 211 -1.17 -9.82 -20.22
C GLY A 211 -1.04 -8.89 -21.42
N LEU A 212 -2.00 -8.89 -22.38
CA LEU A 212 -2.01 -7.97 -23.52
C LEU A 212 -2.89 -6.75 -23.24
N ASN A 213 -2.27 -5.57 -23.34
CA ASN A 213 -2.92 -4.28 -23.19
C ASN A 213 -2.74 -3.43 -24.43
N LEU A 214 -3.76 -2.63 -24.75
CA LEU A 214 -3.70 -1.54 -25.71
C LEU A 214 -3.58 -0.22 -24.94
N GLY A 215 -2.74 0.69 -25.40
CA GLY A 215 -2.56 2.01 -24.82
C GLY A 215 -2.88 3.09 -25.83
N PHE A 216 -3.51 4.15 -25.37
CA PHE A 216 -3.69 5.38 -26.14
C PHE A 216 -3.32 6.57 -25.28
N ALA A 217 -2.58 7.52 -25.82
CA ALA A 217 -2.32 8.79 -25.16
C ALA A 217 -2.30 9.94 -26.16
N MET A 218 -2.84 11.07 -25.73
CA MET A 218 -2.77 12.33 -26.44
C MET A 218 -2.18 13.35 -25.48
N ASN A 219 -0.93 13.74 -25.70
CA ASN A 219 -0.18 14.58 -24.79
C ASN A 219 -0.02 16.00 -25.33
N HIS A 220 0.10 16.95 -24.40
CA HIS A 220 0.49 18.34 -24.67
C HIS A 220 -0.48 19.13 -25.55
N LEU A 221 -1.79 18.91 -25.36
CA LEU A 221 -2.84 19.77 -25.90
C LEU A 221 -2.91 21.06 -25.10
N GLY A 222 -2.79 22.23 -25.72
CA GLY A 222 -2.97 23.46 -24.96
C GLY A 222 -2.50 24.70 -25.66
N SER A 223 -2.15 25.71 -24.87
CA SER A 223 -1.73 27.03 -25.37
C SER A 223 -0.32 26.97 -25.97
N SER A 224 0.06 28.00 -26.71
CA SER A 224 1.44 28.19 -27.18
C SER A 224 2.29 28.91 -26.14
N LEU A 225 3.60 28.75 -26.22
CA LEU A 225 4.55 29.66 -25.58
C LEU A 225 4.64 30.94 -26.41
N LYS A 226 4.42 32.10 -25.80
CA LYS A 226 4.48 33.40 -26.48
C LYS A 226 5.68 34.20 -26.03
N TYR A 227 6.65 34.37 -26.92
CA TYR A 227 7.81 35.24 -26.72
C TYR A 227 7.57 36.53 -27.50
N ASP A 228 7.08 37.56 -26.80
CA ASP A 228 6.62 38.81 -27.39
C ASP A 228 5.57 38.63 -28.50
N ARG A 229 6.00 38.65 -29.77
CA ARG A 229 5.16 38.52 -30.96
C ARG A 229 5.19 37.12 -31.56
N GLU A 230 6.15 36.28 -31.18
CA GLU A 230 6.29 34.92 -31.69
C GLU A 230 5.55 33.92 -30.80
N GLU A 231 4.78 33.03 -31.42
CA GLU A 231 4.05 31.97 -30.73
C GLU A 231 4.56 30.61 -31.18
N LEU A 232 5.05 29.85 -30.21
CA LEU A 232 5.57 28.50 -30.42
C LEU A 232 4.60 27.50 -29.81
N ALA A 233 3.98 26.68 -30.66
CA ALA A 233 3.02 25.69 -30.19
C ALA A 233 3.71 24.58 -29.39
N LEU A 234 2.97 23.96 -28.46
CA LEU A 234 3.46 22.82 -27.71
C LEU A 234 3.62 21.56 -28.58
N PRO A 235 4.56 20.67 -28.22
CA PRO A 235 4.89 19.46 -28.97
C PRO A 235 3.85 18.37 -28.71
N ARG A 236 2.67 18.52 -29.33
CA ARG A 236 1.58 17.55 -29.17
C ARG A 236 2.00 16.20 -29.75
N THR A 237 1.72 15.15 -29.01
CA THR A 237 1.94 13.76 -29.47
C THR A 237 0.67 12.94 -29.34
N LEU A 238 0.44 12.09 -30.34
CA LEU A 238 -0.53 11.00 -30.29
C LEU A 238 0.25 9.70 -30.21
N ARG A 239 -0.11 8.82 -29.27
CA ARG A 239 0.58 7.56 -29.03
C ARG A 239 -0.41 6.41 -29.02
N PHE A 240 -0.05 5.34 -29.72
CA PHE A 240 -0.78 4.07 -29.71
C PHE A 240 0.20 2.98 -29.30
N GLY A 241 -0.09 2.26 -28.21
CA GLY A 241 0.80 1.25 -27.66
C GLY A 241 0.19 -0.13 -27.60
N LEU A 242 1.04 -1.14 -27.76
CA LEU A 242 0.79 -2.53 -27.43
C LEU A 242 1.78 -2.94 -26.35
N GLY A 243 1.27 -3.53 -25.27
CA GLY A 243 2.09 -4.04 -24.19
C GLY A 243 1.71 -5.48 -23.89
N PHE A 244 2.68 -6.38 -23.87
CA PHE A 244 2.46 -7.79 -23.57
C PHE A 244 3.36 -8.25 -22.41
N SER A 245 2.72 -8.66 -21.31
CA SER A 245 3.34 -9.13 -20.07
C SER A 245 3.00 -10.60 -19.83
N GLY A 246 3.30 -11.48 -20.80
CA GLY A 246 2.74 -12.83 -20.85
C GLY A 246 3.67 -13.99 -20.46
N TRP A 247 4.98 -13.77 -20.32
CA TRP A 247 5.91 -14.87 -20.01
C TRP A 247 6.51 -14.73 -18.62
N GLU A 248 6.01 -15.54 -17.69
CA GLU A 248 6.59 -15.73 -16.37
C GLU A 248 7.09 -17.18 -16.23
N LEU A 249 8.40 -17.35 -16.09
CA LEU A 249 9.02 -18.64 -15.75
C LEU A 249 9.11 -18.73 -14.23
N SER A 250 8.08 -19.29 -13.59
CA SER A 250 8.03 -19.43 -12.13
C SER A 250 9.24 -20.18 -11.56
N SER A 251 9.80 -21.15 -12.31
CA SER A 251 10.99 -21.91 -11.90
C SER A 251 12.26 -21.07 -11.78
N PHE A 252 12.37 -19.94 -12.49
CA PHE A 252 13.55 -19.05 -12.48
C PHE A 252 13.24 -17.65 -11.93
N SER A 253 11.99 -17.41 -11.46
CA SER A 253 11.52 -16.07 -11.09
C SER A 253 11.83 -15.02 -12.17
N ALA A 254 11.66 -15.41 -13.44
CA ALA A 254 11.92 -14.57 -14.60
C ALA A 254 10.60 -14.10 -15.22
N LYS A 255 10.51 -12.83 -15.57
CA LYS A 255 9.35 -12.22 -16.24
C LYS A 255 9.83 -11.41 -17.44
N LEU A 256 9.17 -11.58 -18.58
CA LEU A 256 9.48 -10.84 -19.81
C LEU A 256 8.28 -10.00 -20.24
N ASN A 257 8.53 -8.72 -20.47
CA ASN A 257 7.57 -7.76 -21.00
C ASN A 257 8.07 -7.23 -22.35
N SER A 258 7.14 -7.01 -23.28
CA SER A 258 7.42 -6.47 -24.61
C SER A 258 6.45 -5.35 -24.95
N PHE A 259 6.96 -4.30 -25.60
CA PHE A 259 6.24 -3.07 -25.88
C PHE A 259 6.48 -2.61 -27.31
N VAL A 260 5.43 -2.12 -27.95
CA VAL A 260 5.51 -1.40 -29.21
C VAL A 260 4.61 -0.18 -29.14
N ASP A 261 5.17 0.98 -29.44
CA ASP A 261 4.42 2.23 -29.48
C ASP A 261 4.60 2.88 -30.86
N GLU A 262 3.50 3.29 -31.49
CA GLU A 262 3.49 4.21 -32.61
C GLU A 262 3.26 5.62 -32.08
N VAL A 263 4.10 6.56 -32.49
CA VAL A 263 4.01 7.97 -32.10
C VAL A 263 3.83 8.83 -33.33
N LEU A 264 2.82 9.69 -33.32
CA LEU A 264 2.59 10.75 -34.29
C LEU A 264 2.79 12.10 -33.60
N GLU A 265 3.70 12.89 -34.14
CA GLU A 265 4.01 14.23 -33.67
C GLU A 265 3.18 15.30 -34.39
N ARG A 266 3.21 16.52 -33.85
CA ARG A 266 2.42 17.63 -34.39
C ARG A 266 2.92 18.10 -35.75
N ASP A 267 4.21 17.99 -36.03
CA ASP A 267 4.79 18.22 -37.36
C ASP A 267 4.40 17.15 -38.39
N GLY A 268 3.64 16.13 -38.00
CA GLY A 268 3.22 15.03 -38.87
C GLY A 268 4.23 13.89 -38.96
N SER A 269 5.38 13.99 -38.30
CA SER A 269 6.36 12.91 -38.18
C SER A 269 5.74 11.72 -37.44
N ALA A 270 5.90 10.52 -38.00
CA ALA A 270 5.44 9.28 -37.39
C ALA A 270 6.59 8.29 -37.26
N TYR A 271 6.67 7.60 -36.12
CA TYR A 271 7.71 6.61 -35.87
C TYR A 271 7.29 5.56 -34.84
N SER A 272 7.93 4.40 -34.93
CA SER A 272 7.73 3.26 -34.04
C SER A 272 8.81 3.19 -32.98
N LEU A 273 8.43 2.77 -31.78
CA LEU A 273 9.31 2.48 -30.65
C LEU A 273 9.11 1.03 -30.22
N LEU A 274 10.19 0.29 -30.04
CA LEU A 274 10.15 -1.10 -29.59
C LEU A 274 10.90 -1.21 -28.26
N GLY A 275 10.40 -2.02 -27.33
CA GLY A 275 11.02 -2.22 -26.03
C GLY A 275 10.82 -3.63 -25.50
N ILE A 276 11.86 -4.19 -24.88
CA ILE A 276 11.81 -5.47 -24.15
C ILE A 276 12.38 -5.26 -22.76
N GLU A 277 11.72 -5.82 -21.75
CA GLU A 277 12.16 -5.82 -20.36
C GLU A 277 12.18 -7.24 -19.79
N LEU A 278 13.34 -7.68 -19.31
CA LEU A 278 13.53 -8.93 -18.58
C LEU A 278 13.77 -8.64 -17.10
N THR A 279 12.86 -9.09 -16.25
CA THR A 279 13.04 -9.11 -14.80
C THR A 279 13.50 -10.49 -14.36
N LEU A 280 14.61 -10.58 -13.61
CA LEU A 280 15.13 -11.80 -13.01
C LEU A 280 15.10 -11.70 -11.47
N LEU A 281 14.77 -12.81 -10.81
CA LEU A 281 14.76 -12.94 -9.35
C LEU A 281 13.89 -11.89 -8.63
N LYS A 282 12.94 -11.27 -9.34
CA LYS A 282 12.12 -10.12 -8.87
C LYS A 282 12.96 -8.93 -8.35
N LEU A 283 14.22 -8.84 -8.78
CA LEU A 283 15.20 -7.89 -8.26
C LEU A 283 15.95 -7.18 -9.39
N LEU A 284 16.46 -7.94 -10.36
CA LEU A 284 17.27 -7.44 -11.46
C LEU A 284 16.38 -7.18 -12.66
N ASN A 285 16.54 -6.04 -13.32
CA ASN A 285 15.80 -5.68 -14.51
C ASN A 285 16.78 -5.29 -15.61
N PHE A 286 16.59 -5.86 -16.79
CA PHE A 286 17.36 -5.54 -17.99
C PHE A 286 16.39 -5.05 -19.04
N GLN A 287 16.69 -3.89 -19.63
CA GLN A 287 15.86 -3.30 -20.67
C GLN A 287 16.68 -3.00 -21.91
N MET A 288 16.05 -3.21 -23.05
CA MET A 288 16.59 -2.80 -24.34
C MET A 288 15.46 -2.24 -25.20
N GLY A 289 15.78 -1.22 -25.98
CA GLY A 289 14.81 -0.52 -26.80
C GLY A 289 15.40 -0.08 -28.14
N TYR A 290 14.51 0.16 -29.08
CA TYR A 290 14.80 0.66 -30.41
C TYR A 290 13.91 1.86 -30.73
N ALA A 291 14.52 3.02 -30.98
CA ALA A 291 13.86 4.27 -31.31
C ALA A 291 13.86 4.50 -32.84
N GLY A 292 12.70 4.38 -33.49
CA GLY A 292 12.57 4.57 -34.95
C GLY A 292 12.77 6.00 -35.43
N GLU A 293 12.70 6.98 -34.52
CA GLU A 293 12.80 8.43 -34.78
C GLU A 293 14.21 8.90 -35.18
N GLU A 294 15.27 8.15 -34.82
CA GLU A 294 16.67 8.57 -35.01
C GLU A 294 17.36 7.89 -36.21
N GLY A 295 18.58 8.32 -36.55
CA GLY A 295 19.44 7.57 -37.49
C GLY A 295 19.92 6.24 -36.89
N PHE A 296 20.16 5.21 -37.71
CA PHE A 296 20.41 3.82 -37.26
C PHE A 296 21.41 3.68 -36.11
N GLN A 297 22.50 4.45 -36.13
CA GLN A 297 23.57 4.41 -35.12
C GLN A 297 23.11 4.82 -33.71
N ASN A 298 21.99 5.55 -33.58
CA ASN A 298 21.50 6.06 -32.30
C ASN A 298 20.17 5.44 -31.87
N ARG A 299 19.68 4.41 -32.58
CA ARG A 299 18.35 3.86 -32.30
C ARG A 299 18.31 2.98 -31.06
N PHE A 300 19.42 2.33 -30.70
CA PHE A 300 19.44 1.42 -29.58
C PHE A 300 19.57 2.14 -28.24
N ARG A 301 18.88 1.61 -27.25
CA ARG A 301 18.79 2.12 -25.89
C ARG A 301 18.92 0.95 -24.93
N TYR A 302 19.65 1.13 -23.83
CA TYR A 302 19.92 0.06 -22.89
C TYR A 302 19.74 0.55 -21.46
N GLY A 303 19.33 -0.36 -20.58
CA GLY A 303 19.16 -0.05 -19.17
C GLY A 303 19.29 -1.27 -18.28
N PHE A 304 19.63 -0.97 -17.03
CA PHE A 304 19.73 -1.92 -15.95
C PHE A 304 19.06 -1.34 -14.71
N GLY A 305 18.35 -2.19 -13.98
CA GLY A 305 17.70 -1.83 -12.74
C GLY A 305 17.95 -2.87 -11.66
N ILE A 306 18.12 -2.40 -10.44
CA ILE A 306 18.17 -3.24 -9.24
C ILE A 306 17.16 -2.73 -8.23
N GLY A 307 16.37 -3.64 -7.69
CA GLY A 307 15.50 -3.34 -6.56
C GLY A 307 14.23 -4.16 -6.55
N ALA A 308 13.61 -4.15 -5.39
CA ALA A 308 12.40 -4.89 -5.12
C ALA A 308 11.16 -4.00 -5.29
N GLN A 309 10.01 -4.53 -4.91
CA GLN A 309 8.70 -3.90 -5.08
C GLN A 309 8.58 -2.51 -4.44
N ASP A 310 9.38 -2.22 -3.40
CA ASP A 310 9.25 -1.03 -2.55
C ASP A 310 10.34 0.02 -2.84
N LEU A 311 11.48 -0.41 -3.39
CA LEU A 311 12.63 0.44 -3.70
C LEU A 311 13.28 -0.09 -4.97
N GLN A 312 13.40 0.75 -5.99
CA GLN A 312 14.05 0.41 -7.25
C GLN A 312 14.96 1.54 -7.72
N LEU A 313 16.20 1.18 -8.07
CA LEU A 313 17.16 2.05 -8.73
C LEU A 313 17.31 1.58 -10.18
N ASN A 314 17.19 2.48 -11.14
CA ASN A 314 17.39 2.16 -12.56
C ASN A 314 18.38 3.15 -13.19
N TYR A 315 19.19 2.64 -14.11
CA TYR A 315 20.13 3.39 -14.92
C TYR A 315 19.89 3.10 -16.40
N ALA A 316 20.03 4.11 -17.24
CA ALA A 316 19.98 3.99 -18.69
C ALA A 316 21.09 4.80 -19.36
N ALA A 317 21.53 4.29 -20.50
CA ALA A 317 22.50 4.94 -21.38
C ALA A 317 21.97 4.90 -22.82
N SER A 318 22.04 6.07 -23.46
CA SER A 318 21.45 6.31 -24.77
C SER A 318 22.40 7.12 -25.66
N PRO A 319 22.94 6.54 -26.73
CA PRO A 319 23.75 7.28 -27.70
C PRO A 319 22.99 8.43 -28.35
N LEU A 320 23.58 9.63 -28.37
CA LEU A 320 23.07 10.83 -29.04
C LEU A 320 23.88 11.15 -30.32
N GLY A 321 24.58 10.17 -30.87
CA GLY A 321 25.48 10.35 -32.02
C GLY A 321 26.68 11.22 -31.67
N GLY A 322 26.94 12.25 -32.48
CA GLY A 322 28.07 13.17 -32.29
C GLY A 322 28.03 13.97 -30.98
N LEU A 323 26.87 14.04 -30.31
CA LEU A 323 26.71 14.75 -29.03
C LEU A 323 27.12 13.90 -27.80
N GLY A 324 27.54 12.64 -28.01
CA GLY A 324 27.97 11.75 -26.94
C GLY A 324 26.85 10.85 -26.44
N THR A 325 26.78 10.60 -25.13
CA THR A 325 25.82 9.66 -24.54
C THR A 325 25.00 10.35 -23.46
N LYS A 326 23.67 10.21 -23.56
CA LYS A 326 22.75 10.59 -22.49
C LYS A 326 22.76 9.51 -21.41
N HIS A 327 22.90 9.94 -20.16
CA HIS A 327 22.83 9.09 -18.99
C HIS A 327 21.62 9.47 -18.13
N LEU A 328 20.89 8.49 -17.63
CA LEU A 328 19.69 8.73 -16.82
C LEU A 328 19.68 7.80 -15.63
N ILE A 329 19.57 8.37 -14.43
CA ILE A 329 19.43 7.63 -13.17
C ILE A 329 18.03 7.89 -12.64
N SER A 330 17.38 6.86 -12.09
CA SER A 330 16.07 7.02 -11.47
C SER A 330 15.88 6.15 -10.25
N LEU A 331 15.11 6.68 -9.30
CA LEU A 331 14.76 6.08 -8.02
C LEU A 331 13.24 6.00 -7.92
N LYS A 332 12.71 4.82 -7.64
CA LYS A 332 11.30 4.58 -7.31
C LYS A 332 11.20 4.12 -5.87
N LEU A 333 10.33 4.78 -5.11
CA LEU A 333 9.98 4.47 -3.74
C LEU A 333 8.49 4.21 -3.66
N ARG A 334 8.10 2.97 -3.37
CA ARG A 334 6.70 2.61 -3.13
C ARG A 334 6.50 2.41 -1.65
N PHE A 335 5.62 3.23 -1.08
CA PHE A 335 5.18 3.13 0.30
C PHE A 335 4.20 1.97 0.41
N SER A 336 4.77 0.78 0.38
CA SER A 336 4.04 -0.47 0.43
C SER A 336 3.21 -0.53 1.70
N SER A 337 1.91 -0.66 1.50
CA SER A 337 0.99 -1.00 2.56
C SER A 337 1.24 -2.42 3.08
N LYS A 338 2.28 -3.19 2.68
CA LYS A 338 2.51 -4.54 3.24
C LYS A 338 2.53 -4.58 4.76
N LEU A 339 3.09 -3.59 5.45
CA LEU A 339 3.00 -3.50 6.92
C LEU A 339 1.57 -3.20 7.41
N TRP A 340 0.83 -2.37 6.67
CA TRP A 340 -0.56 -2.01 6.96
C TRP A 340 -1.58 -3.11 6.58
N ASN A 341 -1.27 -3.92 5.56
CA ASN A 341 -2.06 -5.01 4.98
C ASN A 341 -1.71 -6.35 5.60
N LEU A 342 -0.52 -6.53 6.18
CA LEU A 342 -0.21 -7.69 7.04
C LEU A 342 -1.20 -7.74 8.19
N LYS A 343 -1.53 -6.59 8.80
CA LYS A 343 -2.61 -6.45 9.78
C LYS A 343 -3.93 -6.99 9.21
N THR A 344 -4.35 -6.52 8.03
CA THR A 344 -5.63 -6.93 7.41
C THR A 344 -5.65 -8.38 6.91
N LEU A 345 -4.53 -8.89 6.39
CA LEU A 345 -4.38 -10.25 5.86
C LEU A 345 -4.22 -11.27 6.98
N LEU A 346 -3.50 -10.94 8.05
CA LEU A 346 -3.45 -11.75 9.28
C LEU A 346 -4.80 -11.73 9.98
N SER A 347 -5.46 -10.57 10.13
CA SER A 347 -6.82 -10.51 10.66
C SER A 347 -7.80 -11.35 9.85
N ARG A 348 -7.74 -11.33 8.51
CA ARG A 348 -8.60 -12.16 7.65
C ARG A 348 -8.25 -13.65 7.67
N LYS A 349 -6.97 -14.01 7.73
CA LYS A 349 -6.54 -15.42 7.86
C LYS A 349 -6.96 -15.98 9.21
N ILE A 350 -6.76 -15.23 10.30
CA ILE A 350 -7.19 -15.56 11.66
C ILE A 350 -8.72 -15.63 11.72
N GLU A 351 -9.44 -14.67 11.14
CA GLU A 351 -10.91 -14.70 11.07
C GLU A 351 -11.42 -15.92 10.29
N LYS A 352 -10.79 -16.28 9.17
CA LYS A 352 -11.12 -17.50 8.42
C LYS A 352 -10.79 -18.80 9.19
N SER A 353 -9.66 -18.89 9.87
CA SER A 353 -9.32 -20.10 10.64
C SER A 353 -10.10 -20.21 11.96
N VAL A 354 -10.54 -19.10 12.53
CA VAL A 354 -11.50 -19.06 13.65
C VAL A 354 -12.90 -19.47 13.19
N LEU A 355 -13.36 -18.99 12.01
CA LEU A 355 -14.65 -19.36 11.44
C LEU A 355 -14.68 -20.81 10.93
N GLN A 356 -13.61 -21.31 10.31
CA GLN A 356 -13.51 -22.72 9.89
C GLN A 356 -13.45 -23.71 11.07
N LYS A 357 -12.98 -23.27 12.25
CA LYS A 357 -13.05 -24.06 13.49
C LYS A 357 -14.36 -23.87 14.26
N ALA A 358 -15.20 -22.91 13.87
CA ALA A 358 -16.49 -22.62 14.50
C ALA A 358 -17.67 -23.28 13.78
N ASP A 359 -17.44 -24.04 12.71
CA ASP A 359 -18.48 -24.79 11.96
C ASP A 359 -18.80 -26.15 12.60
N GLY A 360 -18.53 -26.27 13.90
CA GLY A 360 -18.88 -27.39 14.75
C GLY A 360 -18.96 -26.89 16.19
N ASP A 361 -20.16 -26.96 16.74
CA ASP A 361 -20.54 -26.65 18.12
C ASP A 361 -20.72 -25.20 18.56
N GLU A 362 -21.77 -25.09 19.37
CA GLU A 362 -22.43 -23.96 19.98
C GLU A 362 -21.52 -23.22 20.99
N GLN A 363 -20.41 -22.63 20.54
CA GLN A 363 -19.52 -21.81 21.39
C GLN A 363 -19.05 -20.53 20.69
N ASN A 364 -20.00 -19.63 20.45
CA ASN A 364 -19.79 -18.37 19.72
C ASN A 364 -19.19 -17.22 20.59
N SER A 365 -18.82 -17.45 21.85
CA SER A 365 -18.31 -16.40 22.77
C SER A 365 -16.78 -16.26 22.77
N TYR A 366 -16.04 -17.37 22.67
CA TYR A 366 -14.57 -17.37 22.76
C TYR A 366 -13.88 -16.77 21.52
N ALA A 367 -14.44 -17.02 20.34
CA ALA A 367 -14.01 -16.43 19.06
C ALA A 367 -14.19 -14.90 19.01
N LEU A 368 -15.25 -14.37 19.64
CA LEU A 368 -15.52 -12.93 19.73
C LEU A 368 -14.59 -12.21 20.70
N THR A 369 -14.19 -12.88 21.79
CA THR A 369 -13.22 -12.35 22.77
C THR A 369 -11.80 -12.26 22.17
N GLN A 370 -11.38 -13.31 21.45
CA GLN A 370 -10.11 -13.31 20.69
C GLN A 370 -10.07 -12.22 19.59
N LYS A 371 -11.23 -11.94 18.95
CA LYS A 371 -11.39 -10.85 17.97
C LYS A 371 -11.25 -9.45 18.59
N ARG A 372 -11.56 -9.29 19.87
CA ARG A 372 -11.44 -8.02 20.63
C ARG A 372 -10.01 -7.78 21.12
N GLU A 373 -9.39 -8.79 21.72
CA GLU A 373 -8.01 -8.69 22.23
C GLU A 373 -6.98 -8.42 21.12
N LEU A 374 -7.12 -9.08 19.96
CA LEU A 374 -6.25 -8.83 18.80
C LEU A 374 -6.43 -7.43 18.19
N ARG A 375 -7.65 -6.88 18.26
CA ARG A 375 -7.95 -5.52 17.82
C ARG A 375 -7.32 -4.48 18.75
N ASP A 376 -7.35 -4.70 20.06
CA ASP A 376 -6.86 -3.77 21.08
C ASP A 376 -5.31 -3.78 21.18
N LEU A 377 -4.67 -4.95 21.09
CA LEU A 377 -3.21 -5.08 21.00
C LEU A 377 -2.63 -4.37 19.76
N SER A 378 -3.35 -4.43 18.63
CA SER A 378 -2.97 -3.74 17.38
C SER A 378 -3.08 -2.21 17.44
N PHE A 379 -3.71 -1.67 18.50
CA PHE A 379 -3.91 -0.24 18.74
C PHE A 379 -2.84 0.33 19.69
N HIS A 380 -2.32 -0.47 20.64
CA HIS A 380 -1.28 -0.05 21.58
C HIS A 380 0.13 -0.03 20.99
N ALA A 381 0.48 -0.95 20.09
CA ALA A 381 1.76 -0.96 19.38
C ALA A 381 2.03 0.28 18.51
N PHE A 382 1.01 1.10 18.23
CA PHE A 382 1.10 2.28 17.37
C PHE A 382 1.29 3.59 18.15
N LYS A 383 1.19 3.56 19.49
CA LYS A 383 1.24 4.77 20.33
C LYS A 383 2.57 4.97 21.06
N SER A 384 3.55 4.07 20.90
CA SER A 384 4.90 4.30 21.41
C SER A 384 5.68 5.21 20.47
N ASP A 385 5.76 6.49 20.85
CA ASP A 385 6.65 7.49 20.26
C ASP A 385 8.11 7.04 20.42
N THR A 386 8.60 6.25 19.48
CA THR A 386 10.03 5.94 19.36
C THR A 386 10.54 6.54 18.05
N ALA A 387 11.43 7.53 18.17
CA ALA A 387 11.94 8.36 17.10
C ALA A 387 12.91 7.65 16.13
N ASP A 388 12.97 6.32 16.14
CA ASP A 388 13.80 5.51 15.23
C ASP A 388 13.02 4.29 14.70
N PRO A 389 12.64 4.27 13.40
CA PRO A 389 11.89 3.18 12.77
C PRO A 389 12.60 1.81 12.79
N THR A 390 13.92 1.80 13.01
CA THR A 390 14.75 0.60 12.97
C THR A 390 14.73 -0.13 14.31
N GLN A 391 14.79 0.62 15.41
CA GLN A 391 14.70 0.09 16.78
C GLN A 391 13.28 -0.38 17.12
N ALA A 392 12.25 0.35 16.66
CA ALA A 392 10.86 -0.07 16.80
C ALA A 392 10.58 -1.41 16.11
N ASN A 393 11.19 -1.64 14.93
CA ASN A 393 11.07 -2.91 14.20
C ASN A 393 11.70 -4.11 14.92
N PHE A 394 12.81 -3.91 15.64
CA PHE A 394 13.46 -4.98 16.41
C PHE A 394 12.69 -5.30 17.69
N ALA A 395 12.23 -4.26 18.41
CA ALA A 395 11.41 -4.42 19.61
C ALA A 395 10.08 -5.11 19.29
N LEU A 396 9.39 -4.69 18.22
CA LEU A 396 8.14 -5.32 17.77
C LEU A 396 8.33 -6.78 17.36
N ARG A 397 9.43 -7.13 16.68
CA ARG A 397 9.71 -8.53 16.32
C ARG A 397 9.93 -9.42 17.53
N ASN A 398 10.65 -8.93 18.54
CA ASN A 398 10.92 -9.69 19.77
C ASN A 398 9.67 -9.82 20.65
N GLU A 399 8.86 -8.77 20.73
CA GLU A 399 7.58 -8.79 21.45
C GLU A 399 6.56 -9.71 20.74
N PHE A 400 6.54 -9.73 19.41
CA PHE A 400 5.74 -10.71 18.65
C PHE A 400 6.23 -12.15 18.82
N ALA A 401 7.54 -12.40 18.81
CA ALA A 401 8.10 -13.74 19.00
C ALA A 401 7.75 -14.30 20.40
N THR A 402 7.87 -13.46 21.43
CA THR A 402 7.50 -13.83 22.82
C THR A 402 5.99 -14.03 22.99
N LEU A 403 5.14 -13.27 22.29
CA LEU A 403 3.70 -13.49 22.28
C LEU A 403 3.30 -14.77 21.53
N GLN A 404 4.00 -15.11 20.46
CA GLN A 404 3.79 -16.33 19.70
C GLN A 404 4.20 -17.57 20.53
N GLU A 405 5.31 -17.49 21.25
CA GLU A 405 5.77 -18.51 22.19
C GLU A 405 4.80 -18.70 23.36
N ARG A 406 4.27 -17.61 23.95
CA ARG A 406 3.24 -17.68 25.00
C ARG A 406 1.92 -18.30 24.51
N ALA A 407 1.52 -18.02 23.27
CA ALA A 407 0.32 -18.59 22.69
C ALA A 407 0.47 -20.10 22.43
N VAL A 408 1.64 -20.53 21.95
CA VAL A 408 1.97 -21.95 21.73
C VAL A 408 2.04 -22.71 23.05
N ASN A 409 2.74 -22.20 24.06
CA ASN A 409 2.84 -22.84 25.38
C ASN A 409 1.48 -22.99 26.09
N LYS A 410 0.55 -22.05 25.87
CA LYS A 410 -0.79 -22.08 26.45
C LYS A 410 -1.73 -23.05 25.71
N LEU A 411 -1.49 -23.29 24.42
CA LEU A 411 -2.17 -24.32 23.65
C LEU A 411 -1.68 -25.72 24.05
N GLU A 412 -0.37 -25.91 24.22
CA GLU A 412 0.21 -27.19 24.68
C GLU A 412 -0.23 -27.55 26.10
N SER A 413 -0.36 -26.57 27.02
CA SER A 413 -0.93 -26.82 28.36
C SER A 413 -2.41 -27.18 28.34
N THR A 414 -3.14 -26.78 27.30
CA THR A 414 -4.57 -27.12 27.14
C THR A 414 -4.73 -28.54 26.59
N ASP A 415 -3.82 -28.99 25.72
CA ASP A 415 -3.76 -30.37 25.23
C ASP A 415 -3.29 -31.38 26.29
N SER A 416 -2.37 -31.00 27.19
CA SER A 416 -1.96 -31.88 28.31
C SER A 416 -3.09 -32.07 29.33
N LEU A 417 -3.84 -31.01 29.65
CA LEU A 417 -5.05 -31.08 30.47
C LEU A 417 -6.15 -31.93 29.80
N LEU A 418 -6.27 -31.87 28.47
CA LEU A 418 -7.20 -32.70 27.70
C LEU A 418 -6.81 -34.19 27.67
N GLN A 419 -5.52 -34.53 27.77
CA GLN A 419 -5.05 -35.91 27.90
C GLN A 419 -5.23 -36.47 29.32
N GLU A 420 -5.08 -35.63 30.35
CA GLU A 420 -5.31 -36.02 31.75
C GLU A 420 -6.79 -36.31 32.04
N VAL A 421 -7.70 -35.56 31.41
CA VAL A 421 -9.16 -35.77 31.47
C VAL A 421 -9.61 -37.03 30.71
N LYS A 422 -8.79 -37.57 29.78
CA LYS A 422 -9.11 -38.75 28.95
C LYS A 422 -8.65 -40.09 29.52
N LYS A 423 -8.05 -40.15 30.72
CA LYS A 423 -7.77 -41.44 31.38
C LYS A 423 -9.10 -42.14 31.73
N PRO A 424 -9.34 -43.38 31.27
CA PRO A 424 -10.61 -44.06 31.50
C PRO A 424 -10.73 -44.46 32.98
N ILE A 425 -11.78 -43.98 33.64
CA ILE A 425 -12.25 -44.52 34.91
C ILE A 425 -12.82 -45.91 34.61
N LYS A 426 -12.09 -46.97 34.97
CA LYS A 426 -12.58 -48.34 35.02
C LYS A 426 -12.71 -48.79 36.47
N ASP A 427 -13.88 -49.38 36.72
CA ASP A 427 -14.22 -50.30 37.80
C ASP A 427 -14.06 -49.79 39.25
N ASP A 428 -15.18 -49.42 39.89
CA ASP A 428 -15.71 -50.32 40.93
C ASP A 428 -17.19 -50.05 41.26
N LYS A 429 -17.97 -51.13 41.38
CA LYS A 429 -19.35 -51.14 41.84
C LYS A 429 -19.36 -51.48 43.33
N THR A 430 -19.76 -50.57 44.20
CA THR A 430 -20.31 -50.93 45.53
C THR A 430 -21.32 -49.89 46.04
N GLU A 431 -22.25 -50.42 46.84
CA GLU A 431 -23.58 -49.96 47.18
C GLU A 431 -23.75 -48.72 48.10
N ILE A 432 -24.83 -47.99 47.83
CA ILE A 432 -25.84 -47.42 48.75
C ILE A 432 -25.36 -46.42 49.83
N LYS A 433 -25.82 -45.16 49.70
CA LYS A 433 -26.86 -44.61 50.60
C LYS A 433 -27.51 -43.34 50.02
N SER A 434 -28.80 -43.47 49.74
CA SER A 434 -29.78 -42.43 49.47
C SER A 434 -29.96 -41.51 50.68
N SER A 435 -29.17 -40.44 50.80
CA SER A 435 -29.53 -39.24 51.59
C SER A 435 -28.37 -38.23 51.58
N SER A 436 -28.36 -37.32 50.60
CA SER A 436 -27.65 -36.02 50.68
C SER A 436 -27.69 -35.23 49.36
N LEU A 437 -28.23 -35.80 48.28
CA LEU A 437 -28.36 -35.14 46.97
C LEU A 437 -29.53 -34.13 46.91
N SER A 438 -29.58 -33.16 47.83
CA SER A 438 -30.48 -32.00 47.71
C SER A 438 -30.10 -30.80 48.58
N LYS A 439 -28.82 -30.61 48.92
CA LYS A 439 -28.35 -29.29 49.40
C LYS A 439 -27.86 -28.44 48.23
N GLY A 440 -28.86 -27.86 47.58
CA GLY A 440 -28.88 -26.66 46.72
C GLY A 440 -27.59 -26.24 46.00
N LEU A 441 -27.51 -26.52 44.71
CA LEU A 441 -26.91 -25.56 43.79
C LEU A 441 -27.87 -24.35 43.70
N PRO A 442 -27.42 -23.11 44.00
CA PRO A 442 -28.28 -21.94 43.91
C PRO A 442 -28.75 -21.71 42.47
N ASP A 443 -30.05 -21.48 42.29
CA ASP A 443 -30.60 -21.00 41.02
C ASP A 443 -30.09 -19.57 40.79
N LEU A 444 -29.01 -19.48 40.01
CA LEU A 444 -28.33 -18.23 39.65
C LEU A 444 -29.27 -17.24 38.94
N GLY A 445 -30.33 -17.72 38.27
CA GLY A 445 -31.35 -16.87 37.67
C GLY A 445 -32.21 -16.18 38.73
N ALA A 446 -32.74 -16.95 39.68
CA ALA A 446 -33.55 -16.43 40.77
C ALA A 446 -32.76 -15.52 41.75
N GLU A 447 -31.45 -15.72 41.90
CA GLU A 447 -30.58 -14.80 42.66
C GLU A 447 -30.33 -13.49 41.91
N TYR A 448 -30.17 -13.54 40.58
CA TYR A 448 -30.01 -12.34 39.76
C TYR A 448 -31.27 -11.46 39.79
N ASP A 449 -32.46 -12.06 39.67
CA ASP A 449 -33.72 -11.31 39.75
C ASP A 449 -33.95 -10.69 41.13
N ARG A 450 -33.56 -11.39 42.20
CA ARG A 450 -33.55 -10.83 43.56
C ARG A 450 -32.59 -9.67 43.70
N ALA A 451 -31.40 -9.75 43.10
CA ALA A 451 -30.45 -8.64 43.10
C ALA A 451 -31.01 -7.40 42.40
N LEU A 452 -31.69 -7.57 41.26
CA LEU A 452 -32.35 -6.46 40.55
C LEU A 452 -33.46 -5.82 41.39
N LYS A 453 -34.20 -6.59 42.20
CA LYS A 453 -35.20 -6.06 43.13
C LYS A 453 -34.57 -5.23 44.25
N PHE A 454 -33.43 -5.64 44.81
CA PHE A 454 -32.72 -4.83 45.80
C PHE A 454 -32.14 -3.54 45.18
N MET A 455 -31.70 -3.59 43.92
CA MET A 455 -31.30 -2.38 43.19
C MET A 455 -32.45 -1.39 43.04
N SER A 456 -33.66 -1.84 42.68
CA SER A 456 -34.82 -0.95 42.54
C SER A 456 -35.27 -0.34 43.86
N GLN A 457 -35.04 -1.03 44.97
CA GLN A 457 -35.30 -0.56 46.34
C GLN A 457 -34.15 0.30 46.93
N ARG A 458 -33.11 0.62 46.14
CA ARG A 458 -31.89 1.32 46.57
C ARG A 458 -31.12 0.64 47.71
N ASN A 459 -31.35 -0.66 47.94
CA ASN A 459 -30.58 -1.45 48.91
C ASN A 459 -29.32 -2.02 48.23
N LEU A 460 -28.31 -1.16 48.07
CA LEU A 460 -27.09 -1.47 47.32
C LEU A 460 -26.24 -2.58 47.97
N ASN A 461 -26.25 -2.70 49.29
CA ASN A 461 -25.44 -3.69 50.00
C ASN A 461 -25.87 -5.13 49.69
N GLU A 462 -27.18 -5.40 49.76
CA GLU A 462 -27.71 -6.74 49.44
C GLU A 462 -27.64 -7.03 47.94
N ALA A 463 -27.83 -6.01 47.08
CA ALA A 463 -27.65 -6.16 45.64
C ALA A 463 -26.21 -6.54 45.26
N ILE A 464 -25.20 -5.85 45.83
CA ILE A 464 -23.78 -6.13 45.59
C ILE A 464 -23.41 -7.53 46.09
N LYS A 465 -23.90 -7.92 47.26
CA LYS A 465 -23.62 -9.24 47.84
C LYS A 465 -24.08 -10.38 46.92
N LEU A 466 -25.30 -10.29 46.41
CA LEU A 466 -25.85 -11.29 45.48
C LEU A 466 -25.11 -11.27 44.14
N LEU A 467 -24.90 -10.10 43.53
CA LEU A 467 -24.21 -9.98 42.25
C LEU A 467 -22.75 -10.45 42.33
N ARG A 468 -22.06 -10.21 43.45
CA ARG A 468 -20.69 -10.68 43.69
C ARG A 468 -20.65 -12.21 43.79
N ASN A 469 -21.60 -12.84 44.47
CA ASN A 469 -21.69 -14.30 44.54
C ASN A 469 -21.87 -14.91 43.14
N ILE A 470 -22.80 -14.36 42.35
CA ILE A 470 -23.06 -14.79 40.98
C ILE A 470 -21.82 -14.58 40.09
N HIS A 471 -21.13 -13.43 40.23
CA HIS A 471 -19.93 -13.12 39.45
C HIS A 471 -18.75 -14.06 39.76
N VAL A 472 -18.57 -14.46 41.03
CA VAL A 472 -17.54 -15.43 41.41
C VAL A 472 -17.82 -16.81 40.82
N GLN A 473 -19.09 -17.24 40.84
CA GLN A 473 -19.51 -18.54 40.31
C GLN A 473 -19.51 -18.58 38.77
N ASN A 474 -19.76 -17.45 38.10
CA ASN A 474 -19.73 -17.36 36.65
C ASN A 474 -19.16 -16.01 36.16
N LYS A 475 -17.84 -15.94 36.05
CA LYS A 475 -17.09 -14.75 35.59
C LYS A 475 -17.42 -14.31 34.16
N THR A 476 -18.07 -15.17 33.36
CA THR A 476 -18.40 -14.87 31.96
C THR A 476 -19.77 -14.18 31.79
N TYR A 477 -20.53 -14.00 32.88
CA TYR A 477 -21.86 -13.40 32.79
C TYR A 477 -21.78 -11.86 32.72
N GLU A 478 -21.67 -11.33 31.51
CA GLU A 478 -21.45 -9.89 31.24
C GLU A 478 -22.54 -8.99 31.85
N LYS A 479 -23.81 -9.45 31.86
CA LYS A 479 -24.93 -8.69 32.46
C LYS A 479 -24.75 -8.47 33.96
N VAL A 480 -24.30 -9.51 34.69
CA VAL A 480 -24.04 -9.46 36.13
C VAL A 480 -22.87 -8.53 36.43
N SER A 481 -21.79 -8.64 35.65
CA SER A 481 -20.57 -7.84 35.82
C SER A 481 -20.86 -6.35 35.64
N LYS A 482 -21.65 -5.98 34.61
CA LYS A 482 -22.08 -4.59 34.41
C LYS A 482 -22.96 -4.06 35.54
N LYS A 483 -23.89 -4.87 36.04
CA LYS A 483 -24.77 -4.47 37.17
C LYS A 483 -24.00 -4.36 38.47
N LEU A 484 -23.03 -5.24 38.72
CA LEU A 484 -22.16 -5.19 39.89
C LEU A 484 -21.32 -3.90 39.89
N VAL A 485 -20.68 -3.57 38.77
CA VAL A 485 -19.89 -2.32 38.64
C VAL A 485 -20.78 -1.09 38.83
N ALA A 486 -21.98 -1.07 38.26
CA ALA A 486 -22.92 0.04 38.46
C ALA A 486 -23.37 0.19 39.93
N CYS A 487 -23.56 -0.92 40.66
CA CYS A 487 -23.86 -0.87 42.09
C CYS A 487 -22.67 -0.37 42.92
N LEU A 488 -21.45 -0.81 42.59
CA LEU A 488 -20.22 -0.36 43.25
C LEU A 488 -20.02 1.14 43.02
N GLU A 489 -20.18 1.64 41.79
CA GLU A 489 -20.17 3.08 41.48
C GLU A 489 -21.18 3.86 42.33
N ALA A 490 -22.43 3.38 42.41
CA ALA A 490 -23.46 4.04 43.18
C ALA A 490 -23.14 4.06 44.69
N ARG A 491 -22.53 2.99 45.23
CA ARG A 491 -22.13 2.92 46.63
C ARG A 491 -20.90 3.78 46.92
N VAL A 492 -19.98 3.93 45.98
CA VAL A 492 -18.87 4.89 46.04
C VAL A 492 -19.39 6.31 46.21
N VAL A 493 -20.40 6.72 45.42
CA VAL A 493 -21.04 8.05 45.59
C VAL A 493 -21.63 8.21 47.00
N HIS A 494 -22.25 7.18 47.55
CA HIS A 494 -22.78 7.20 48.92
C HIS A 494 -21.65 7.33 49.97
N TYR A 495 -20.54 6.62 49.80
CA TYR A 495 -19.39 6.73 50.70
C TYR A 495 -18.75 8.12 50.64
N TYR A 496 -18.65 8.70 49.46
CA TYR A 496 -18.17 10.08 49.27
C TYR A 496 -19.05 11.10 49.99
N ALA A 497 -20.39 10.96 49.93
CA ALA A 497 -21.31 11.84 50.64
C ALA A 497 -21.12 11.79 52.17
N ASN A 498 -20.68 10.65 52.71
CA ASN A 498 -20.44 10.43 54.13
C ASN A 498 -18.96 10.56 54.53
N ARG A 499 -18.08 11.04 53.63
CA ARG A 499 -16.62 11.17 53.83
C ARG A 499 -15.92 9.85 54.21
N GLN A 500 -16.44 8.72 53.76
CA GLN A 500 -15.91 7.36 53.98
C GLN A 500 -14.98 6.95 52.83
N TYR A 501 -13.82 7.59 52.73
CA TYR A 501 -12.93 7.46 51.56
C TYR A 501 -12.19 6.12 51.50
N GLU A 502 -11.93 5.46 52.64
CA GLU A 502 -11.30 4.13 52.66
C GLU A 502 -12.23 3.04 52.10
N GLU A 503 -13.50 3.10 52.46
CA GLU A 503 -14.54 2.19 51.96
C GLU A 503 -14.85 2.46 50.49
N ALA A 504 -14.84 3.75 50.08
CA ALA A 504 -14.93 4.12 48.67
C ALA A 504 -13.76 3.51 47.86
N MET A 505 -12.52 3.58 48.37
CA MET A 505 -11.35 3.03 47.69
C MET A 505 -11.44 1.52 47.45
N LYS A 506 -12.00 0.77 48.41
CA LYS A 506 -12.21 -0.69 48.26
C LYS A 506 -13.16 -1.01 47.11
N ASP A 507 -14.28 -0.30 47.03
CA ASP A 507 -15.27 -0.52 45.97
C ASP A 507 -14.77 -0.05 44.59
N ILE A 508 -13.98 1.04 44.55
CA ILE A 508 -13.34 1.52 43.31
C ILE A 508 -12.37 0.46 42.77
N LEU A 509 -11.50 -0.08 43.63
CA LEU A 509 -10.53 -1.10 43.24
C LEU A 509 -11.21 -2.40 42.81
N GLU A 510 -12.31 -2.79 43.45
CA GLU A 510 -13.10 -3.95 43.03
C GLU A 510 -13.77 -3.71 41.67
N GLY A 511 -14.39 -2.54 41.48
CA GLY A 511 -15.02 -2.17 40.22
C GLY A 511 -14.02 -2.10 39.07
N LEU A 512 -12.82 -1.56 39.29
CA LEU A 512 -11.74 -1.50 38.29
C LEU A 512 -11.10 -2.87 38.01
N LYS A 513 -11.17 -3.83 38.94
CA LYS A 513 -10.79 -5.23 38.65
C LYS A 513 -11.79 -5.91 37.73
N ILE A 514 -13.07 -5.55 37.81
CA ILE A 514 -14.14 -6.12 37.00
C ILE A 514 -14.25 -5.40 35.64
N ASP A 515 -14.12 -4.08 35.63
CA ASP A 515 -14.11 -3.22 34.43
C ASP A 515 -12.95 -2.20 34.50
N PRO A 516 -11.74 -2.59 34.03
CA PRO A 516 -10.55 -1.74 34.05
C PRO A 516 -10.64 -0.48 33.18
N PHE A 517 -11.67 -0.35 32.33
CA PHE A 517 -11.87 0.79 31.42
C PHE A 517 -12.94 1.76 31.90
N ASN A 518 -13.50 1.56 33.10
CA ASN A 518 -14.53 2.43 33.64
C ASN A 518 -14.00 3.84 33.98
N GLU A 519 -14.27 4.81 33.11
CA GLU A 519 -13.84 6.21 33.23
C GLU A 519 -14.29 6.87 34.54
N ARG A 520 -15.50 6.55 35.03
CA ARG A 520 -16.03 7.12 36.28
C ARG A 520 -15.28 6.61 37.49
N LEU A 521 -15.05 5.29 37.59
CA LEU A 521 -14.28 4.73 38.70
C LEU A 521 -12.82 5.17 38.69
N LYS A 522 -12.21 5.41 37.50
CA LYS A 522 -10.87 6.01 37.40
C LYS A 522 -10.84 7.45 37.92
N ALA A 523 -11.86 8.25 37.59
CA ALA A 523 -11.98 9.60 38.12
C ALA A 523 -12.16 9.58 39.66
N PHE A 524 -13.00 8.67 40.17
CA PHE A 524 -13.12 8.47 41.62
C PHE A 524 -11.82 7.98 42.25
N TYR A 525 -11.05 7.10 41.60
CA TYR A 525 -9.76 6.61 42.10
C TYR A 525 -8.79 7.77 42.35
N GLY A 526 -8.55 8.62 41.35
CA GLY A 526 -7.65 9.77 41.48
C GLY A 526 -8.10 10.73 42.58
N ASN A 527 -9.39 11.04 42.62
CA ASN A 527 -9.95 11.92 43.65
C ASN A 527 -9.87 11.30 45.05
N THR A 528 -10.09 9.99 45.20
CA THR A 528 -10.04 9.30 46.51
C THR A 528 -8.60 9.25 47.01
N GLU A 529 -7.64 9.01 46.12
CA GLU A 529 -6.21 8.96 46.46
C GLU A 529 -5.72 10.31 47.00
N GLU A 530 -6.15 11.42 46.41
CA GLU A 530 -5.84 12.77 46.89
C GLU A 530 -6.52 13.07 48.25
N MET A 531 -7.77 12.64 48.43
CA MET A 531 -8.51 12.82 49.69
C MET A 531 -7.92 12.00 50.84
N LEU A 532 -7.44 10.78 50.57
CA LEU A 532 -6.77 9.95 51.57
C LEU A 532 -5.40 10.53 51.97
N LYS A 533 -4.62 11.03 50.98
CA LYS A 533 -3.34 11.72 51.25
C LYS A 533 -3.54 13.00 52.08
N THR A 534 -4.59 13.78 51.80
CA THR A 534 -4.88 15.00 52.58
C THR A 534 -5.43 14.69 53.98
N ALA A 535 -6.15 13.58 54.16
CA ALA A 535 -6.59 13.10 55.48
C ALA A 535 -5.41 12.62 56.36
N GLU A 536 -4.37 12.03 55.78
CA GLU A 536 -3.13 11.66 56.48
C GLU A 536 -2.29 12.88 56.91
N PHE A 537 -2.42 14.01 56.20
CA PHE A 537 -1.70 15.27 56.49
C PHE A 537 -2.47 16.27 57.36
N SER A 538 -3.69 15.94 57.80
CA SER A 538 -4.38 16.73 58.82
C SER A 538 -3.76 16.43 60.20
N PRO A 539 -3.13 17.40 60.89
CA PRO A 539 -2.61 17.16 62.23
C PRO A 539 -3.77 16.71 63.13
N LYS A 540 -3.60 15.54 63.76
CA LYS A 540 -4.35 15.21 64.97
C LYS A 540 -4.06 16.31 65.99
N GLY A 541 -5.01 17.23 66.16
CA GLY A 541 -5.16 18.07 67.34
C GLY A 541 -4.08 19.11 67.58
N ILE A 542 -4.41 20.37 67.30
CA ILE A 542 -4.29 21.39 68.35
C ILE A 542 -5.72 21.78 68.70
N GLY A 543 -6.23 21.16 69.77
CA GLY A 543 -7.39 21.69 70.46
C GLY A 543 -7.00 22.98 71.18
N THR A 544 -7.93 23.93 71.20
CA THR A 544 -8.14 24.89 72.30
C THR A 544 -6.90 25.48 72.98
N LYS A 545 -6.58 26.74 72.64
CA LYS A 545 -7.08 27.87 73.43
C LYS A 545 -7.45 29.02 72.52
#